data_AF-A0AB35XYU5-F1
#
_entry.id   AF-A0AB35XYU5-F1
#
_cell.length_a   1.000
_cell.length_b   1.000
_cell.length_c   1.000
_cell.angle_alpha   90.00
_cell.angle_beta   90.00
_cell.angle_gamma   90.00
#
_symmetry.space_group_name_H-M   'P 1'
#
loop_
_entity.id
_entity.type
_entity.pdbx_description
1 polymer ?
#
loop_
_entity_poly.entity_id
_entity_poly.type
_entity_poly.pdbx_seq_one_letter_code
_entity_poly.pdbx_strand_id
1 'polypeptide(L)' 'MRGVQGKFEKAYGKPVPRITPHVLRHTFCTNVQQAGLDVKSLQYLMGHSNASVTLDVYTHSSFESVERAFEQIAGNL' A
#
# COMPACT_ATOMS: atom_id res chain seq x y z
N MET A 1 -0.09 -12.24 16.63
CA MET A 1 1.13 -11.47 16.27
C MET A 1 2.22 -11.44 17.35
N ARG A 2 2.07 -12.07 18.52
CA ARG A 2 3.12 -12.07 19.55
C ARG A 2 4.29 -12.95 19.05
N GLY A 3 5.41 -12.33 18.71
CA GLY A 3 6.62 -13.02 18.21
C GLY A 3 6.99 -12.76 16.74
N VAL A 4 6.20 -12.00 15.98
CA VAL A 4 6.60 -11.59 14.61
C VAL A 4 7.88 -10.75 14.68
N GLN A 5 7.90 -9.73 15.54
CA GLN A 5 9.08 -8.88 15.72
C GLN A 5 10.33 -9.67 16.10
N GLY A 6 10.25 -10.57 17.08
CA GLY A 6 11.39 -11.41 17.48
C GLY A 6 11.90 -12.36 16.37
N LYS A 7 11.00 -12.83 15.48
CA LYS A 7 11.42 -13.60 14.30
C LYS A 7 12.19 -12.73 13.30
N PHE A 8 11.73 -11.50 13.05
CA PHE A 8 12.43 -10.55 12.20
C PHE A 8 13.80 -10.16 12.79
N GLU A 9 13.88 -9.83 14.07
CA GLU A 9 15.14 -9.49 14.72
C GLU A 9 16.14 -10.64 14.69
N LYS A 10 15.67 -11.89 14.88
CA LYS A 10 16.51 -13.09 14.73
C LYS A 10 17.00 -13.29 13.29
N ALA A 11 16.17 -13.03 12.28
CA ALA A 11 16.52 -13.21 10.87
C ALA A 11 17.49 -12.14 10.36
N TYR A 12 17.30 -10.87 10.78
CA TYR A 12 18.10 -9.74 10.31
C TYR A 12 19.29 -9.41 11.22
N GLY A 13 19.42 -10.07 12.38
CA GLY A 13 20.53 -9.90 13.32
C GLY A 13 20.61 -8.51 13.97
N LYS A 14 19.52 -7.72 13.88
CA LYS A 14 19.45 -6.36 14.40
C LYS A 14 18.04 -6.06 14.92
N PRO A 15 17.90 -5.18 15.93
CA PRO A 15 16.60 -4.71 16.39
C PRO A 15 15.87 -4.04 15.23
N VAL A 16 14.58 -4.34 15.10
CA VAL A 16 13.72 -3.76 14.07
C VAL A 16 12.76 -2.76 14.70
N PRO A 17 12.31 -1.74 13.96
CA PRO A 17 11.28 -0.82 14.44
C PRO A 17 10.04 -1.57 14.90
N ARG A 18 9.30 -1.00 15.86
CA ARG A 18 8.10 -1.64 16.42
C ARG A 18 7.09 -1.97 15.32
N ILE A 19 6.89 -3.26 15.07
CA ILE A 19 5.94 -3.75 14.07
C ILE A 19 4.57 -3.90 14.74
N THR A 20 3.57 -3.17 14.24
CA THR A 20 2.18 -3.31 14.65
C THR A 20 1.31 -3.77 13.48
N PRO A 21 0.15 -4.39 13.74
CA PRO A 21 -0.79 -4.74 12.67
C PRO A 21 -1.15 -3.55 11.77
N HIS A 22 -1.18 -2.35 12.33
CA HIS A 22 -1.50 -1.12 11.60
C HIS A 22 -0.40 -0.75 10.59
N VAL A 23 0.89 -0.86 10.97
CA VAL A 23 2.02 -0.61 10.07
C VAL A 23 1.97 -1.58 8.88
N LEU A 24 1.72 -2.86 9.14
CA LEU A 24 1.61 -3.87 8.07
C LEU A 24 0.45 -3.57 7.10
N ARG A 25 -0.70 -3.10 7.62
CA ARG A 25 -1.84 -2.68 6.79
C ARG A 25 -1.49 -1.51 5.87
N HIS A 26 -0.78 -0.50 6.39
CA HIS A 26 -0.32 0.63 5.58
C HIS A 26 0.72 0.23 4.54
N THR A 27 1.69 -0.61 4.91
CA THR A 27 2.69 -1.13 3.97
C THR A 27 2.04 -1.91 2.83
N PHE A 28 1.07 -2.77 3.15
CA PHE A 28 0.30 -3.50 2.14
C PHE A 28 -0.44 -2.55 1.20
N CYS A 29 -1.15 -1.56 1.77
CA CYS A 29 -1.92 -0.58 1.00
C CYS A 29 -1.04 0.21 0.02
N THR A 30 0.12 0.70 0.50
CA THR A 30 1.12 1.42 -0.31
C THR A 30 1.63 0.56 -1.46
N ASN A 31 2.03 -0.68 -1.18
CA ASN A 31 2.60 -1.57 -2.19
C ASN A 31 1.59 -1.92 -3.29
N VAL A 32 0.35 -2.19 -2.90
CA VAL A 32 -0.72 -2.54 -3.84
C VAL A 32 -1.11 -1.35 -4.71
N GLN A 33 -1.11 -0.15 -4.14
CA GLN A 33 -1.31 1.07 -4.91
C GLN A 33 -0.16 1.33 -5.88
N GLN A 34 1.10 1.18 -5.44
CA GLN A 34 2.26 1.31 -6.31
C GLN A 34 2.27 0.28 -7.45
N ALA A 35 1.66 -0.89 -7.23
CA ALA A 35 1.45 -1.90 -8.27
C ALA A 35 0.36 -1.52 -9.29
N GLY A 36 -0.27 -0.34 -9.16
CA GLY A 36 -1.27 0.18 -10.10
C GLY A 36 -2.71 -0.14 -9.73
N LEU A 37 -3.00 -0.61 -8.52
CA LEU A 37 -4.38 -0.82 -8.10
C LEU A 37 -5.08 0.53 -7.93
N ASP A 38 -6.27 0.65 -8.52
CA ASP A 38 -7.06 1.87 -8.41
C ASP A 38 -7.51 2.13 -6.96
N VAL A 39 -7.66 3.40 -6.61
CA VAL A 39 -7.95 3.85 -5.25
C VAL A 39 -9.31 3.34 -4.75
N LYS A 40 -10.29 3.10 -5.64
CA LYS A 40 -11.61 2.56 -5.26
C LYS A 40 -11.53 1.08 -4.90
N SER A 41 -10.82 0.28 -5.69
CA SER A 41 -10.56 -1.13 -5.37
C SER A 41 -9.73 -1.27 -4.10
N LEU A 42 -8.75 -0.38 -3.91
CA LEU A 42 -7.95 -0.33 -2.68
C LEU A 42 -8.79 0.04 -1.45
N GLN A 43 -9.71 0.99 -1.58
CA GLN A 43 -10.65 1.37 -0.52
C GLN A 43 -11.56 0.20 -0.12
N TYR A 44 -12.10 -0.53 -1.11
CA TYR A 44 -12.91 -1.72 -0.87
C TYR A 44 -12.11 -2.82 -0.16
N LEU A 45 -10.90 -3.11 -0.63
CA LEU A 45 -9.98 -4.09 -0.05
C LEU A 45 -9.58 -3.75 1.39
N MET A 46 -9.42 -2.45 1.68
CA MET A 46 -9.12 -1.96 3.02
C MET A 46 -10.35 -1.93 3.93
N GLY A 47 -11.58 -2.03 3.42
CA GLY A 47 -12.80 -1.95 4.24
C GLY A 47 -12.96 -0.60 4.94
N HIS A 48 -12.44 0.48 4.35
CA HIS A 48 -12.57 1.83 4.90
C HIS A 48 -13.95 2.40 4.56
N SER A 49 -14.77 2.67 5.57
CA SER A 49 -16.07 3.33 5.43
C SER A 49 -15.97 4.82 5.06
N ASN A 50 -14.79 5.44 5.18
CA ASN A 50 -14.52 6.81 4.74
C ASN A 50 -13.36 6.85 3.74
N ALA A 51 -13.61 7.40 2.55
CA ALA A 51 -12.63 7.50 1.46
C ALA A 51 -11.47 8.47 1.75
N SER A 52 -11.66 9.45 2.66
CA SER A 52 -10.64 10.47 2.95
C SER A 52 -9.33 9.91 3.51
N VAL A 53 -9.36 8.82 4.30
CA VAL A 53 -8.12 8.21 4.83
C VAL A 53 -7.29 7.54 3.74
N THR A 54 -7.95 7.06 2.68
CA THR A 54 -7.30 6.41 1.54
C THR A 54 -6.91 7.42 0.46
N LEU A 55 -7.63 8.53 0.31
CA LEU A 55 -7.28 9.54 -0.70
C LEU A 55 -6.07 10.38 -0.26
N ASP A 56 -6.09 10.97 0.94
CA ASP A 56 -5.09 11.97 1.35
C ASP A 56 -3.68 11.38 1.58
N VAL A 57 -3.57 10.10 1.93
CA VAL A 57 -2.28 9.45 2.24
C VAL A 57 -1.57 8.96 0.97
N TYR A 58 -2.31 8.77 -0.11
CA TYR A 58 -1.87 7.95 -1.24
C TYR A 58 -1.95 8.68 -2.59
N THR A 59 -2.71 9.76 -2.70
CA THR A 59 -2.82 10.57 -3.95
C THR A 59 -1.65 11.52 -4.22
N HIS A 60 -0.46 11.26 -3.69
CA HIS A 60 0.77 11.71 -4.37
C HIS A 60 1.01 10.85 -5.62
N SER A 61 0.01 10.77 -6.51
CA SER A 61 0.16 10.17 -7.82
C SER A 61 1.14 11.03 -8.61
N SER A 62 2.38 10.55 -8.69
CA SER A 62 3.38 11.04 -9.64
C SER A 62 2.77 11.02 -11.04
N PHE A 63 3.09 12.04 -11.84
CA PHE A 63 2.63 12.18 -13.22
C PHE A 63 2.85 10.90 -14.06
N GLU A 64 3.95 10.17 -13.78
CA GLU A 64 4.29 8.87 -14.38
C GLU A 64 3.20 7.80 -14.18
N SER A 65 2.48 7.80 -13.05
CA SER A 65 1.42 6.84 -12.76
C SER A 65 0.18 7.09 -13.62
N VAL A 66 -0.09 8.36 -13.95
CA VAL A 66 -1.19 8.75 -14.83
C VAL A 66 -0.86 8.37 -16.27
N GLU A 67 0.39 8.61 -16.70
CA GLU A 67 0.86 8.27 -18.04
C GLU A 67 0.80 6.76 -18.29
N ARG A 68 1.26 5.93 -17.36
CA ARG A 68 1.13 4.46 -17.45
C ARG A 68 -0.31 3.96 -17.50
N ALA A 69 -1.19 4.55 -16.69
CA ALA A 69 -2.61 4.18 -16.70
C ALA A 69 -3.26 4.54 -18.05
N PHE A 70 -2.88 5.69 -18.61
CA PHE A 70 -3.35 6.12 -19.91
C PHE A 70 -2.81 5.23 -21.04
N GLU A 71 -1.53 4.86 -21.02
CA GLU A 71 -0.94 3.92 -21.97
C GLU A 71 -1.58 2.53 -21.92
N GLN A 72 -1.90 2.01 -20.73
CA GLN A 72 -2.61 0.73 -20.60
C GLN A 72 -4.02 0.75 -21.20
N ILE A 73 -4.75 1.86 -21.05
CA ILE A 73 -6.08 2.01 -21.63
C ILE A 73 -5.98 2.19 -23.15
N ALA A 74 -5.03 3.01 -23.61
CA ALA A 74 -4.80 3.27 -25.03
C ALA A 74 -4.25 2.06 -25.79
N GLY A 75 -3.48 1.19 -25.14
CA GLY A 75 -2.94 -0.04 -25.75
C GLY A 75 -3.93 -1.22 -25.79
N ASN A 76 -5.05 -1.14 -25.07
CA ASN A 76 -6.14 -2.12 -25.10
C ASN A 76 -7.31 -1.70 -26.00
N LEU A 77 -7.16 -0.60 -26.74
CA LEU A 77 -8.06 -0.09 -27.78
C LEU A 77 -7.48 -0.38 -29.17
#